data_AF-A0AAU7T416-F1
#
_entry.id   AF-A0AAU7T416-F1
#
_cell.length_a   1.000
_cell.length_b   1.000
_cell.length_c   1.000
_cell.angle_alpha   90.00
_cell.angle_beta   90.00
_cell.angle_gamma   90.00
#
_symmetry.space_group_name_H-M   'P 1'
#
loop_
_entity.id
_entity.type
_entity.pdbx_description
1 polymer ?
#
loop_
_entity_poly.entity_id
_entity_poly.type
_entity_poly.pdbx_seq_one_letter_code
_entity_poly.pdbx_strand_id
1 'polypeptide(L)'
;MLWPALRALSSGDLSEDQVAWLRQTFALTEGPRTEGPAADISLAHRKLTDGEVELVLDLSRLNTDGWVFTLFQTTADRPTPAFLESQRAAFRAAIDHLNLHLIEIEPPAKADEVLVSSPDPAWEAAAAFDRYWNLPDDLDLVWRHLGLVRDAPREVKEVKLRELMRDPVWHEAPANVRRQAQEFLDGH
;
A
#
# COMPACT_ATOMS: atom_id res chain seq x y z
N MET A 1 -17.46 8.50 7.34
CA MET A 1 -16.31 8.90 6.50
C MET A 1 -15.51 7.65 6.23
N LEU A 2 -15.10 7.40 4.98
CA LEU A 2 -14.39 6.18 4.60
C LEU A 2 -12.87 6.36 4.80
N TRP A 3 -12.27 5.45 5.56
CA TRP A 3 -10.83 5.44 5.82
C TRP A 3 -10.22 4.13 5.32
N PRO A 4 -9.13 4.14 4.54
CA PRO A 4 -8.52 2.91 4.06
C PRO A 4 -7.91 2.13 5.23
N ALA A 5 -8.34 0.88 5.40
CA ALA A 5 -7.77 -0.08 6.34
C ALA A 5 -6.76 -1.01 5.65
N LEU A 6 -6.99 -1.31 4.37
CA LEU A 6 -6.09 -2.08 3.51
C LEU A 6 -6.28 -1.65 2.07
N ARG A 7 -5.20 -1.46 1.33
CA ARG A 7 -5.22 -1.12 -0.10
C ARG A 7 -4.17 -1.92 -0.84
N ALA A 8 -4.52 -2.56 -1.95
CA ALA A 8 -3.58 -3.20 -2.87
C ALA A 8 -3.64 -2.52 -4.23
N LEU A 9 -2.49 -2.08 -4.75
CA LEU A 9 -2.33 -1.52 -6.08
C LEU A 9 -1.57 -2.53 -6.95
N SER A 10 -2.06 -2.71 -8.17
CA SER A 10 -1.47 -3.61 -9.15
C SER A 10 -1.58 -3.04 -10.56
N SER A 11 -0.74 -3.52 -11.47
CA SER A 11 -0.76 -3.16 -12.89
C SER A 11 -0.84 -4.38 -13.80
N GLY A 12 -1.56 -4.23 -14.91
CA GLY A 12 -1.68 -5.23 -15.96
C GLY A 12 -3.05 -5.13 -16.66
N ASP A 13 -3.11 -5.66 -17.87
CA ASP A 13 -4.35 -5.66 -18.64
C ASP A 13 -5.31 -6.74 -18.12
N LEU A 14 -6.56 -6.34 -17.87
CA LEU A 14 -7.66 -7.26 -17.60
C LEU A 14 -8.70 -7.18 -18.71
N SER A 15 -9.11 -8.35 -19.21
CA SER A 15 -10.29 -8.49 -20.06
C SER A 15 -11.58 -8.26 -19.26
N GLU A 16 -12.69 -8.01 -19.97
CA GLU A 16 -14.01 -7.89 -19.33
C GLU A 16 -14.40 -9.15 -18.54
N ASP A 17 -14.03 -10.33 -19.02
CA ASP A 17 -14.26 -11.61 -18.33
C ASP A 17 -13.47 -11.70 -17.03
N GLN A 18 -12.21 -11.22 -17.02
CA GLN A 18 -11.39 -11.18 -15.81
C GLN A 18 -11.95 -10.17 -14.79
N VAL A 19 -12.47 -9.03 -15.26
CA VAL A 19 -13.16 -8.05 -14.39
C VAL A 19 -14.48 -8.64 -13.85
N ALA A 20 -15.24 -9.38 -14.66
CA ALA A 20 -16.42 -10.11 -14.20
C ALA A 20 -16.06 -11.17 -13.15
N TRP A 21 -14.96 -11.91 -13.36
CA TRP A 21 -14.44 -12.87 -12.39
C TRP A 21 -14.06 -12.19 -11.07
N LEU A 22 -13.36 -11.04 -11.09
CA LEU A 22 -13.06 -10.28 -9.87
C LEU A 22 -14.32 -9.88 -9.10
N ARG A 23 -15.33 -9.36 -9.81
CA ARG A 23 -16.60 -8.99 -9.20
C ARG A 23 -17.27 -10.19 -8.56
N GLN A 24 -17.24 -11.36 -9.18
CA GLN A 24 -17.80 -12.58 -8.61
C GLN A 24 -17.00 -13.08 -7.40
N THR A 25 -15.67 -13.16 -7.52
CA THR A 25 -14.75 -13.61 -6.46
C THR A 25 -14.90 -12.79 -5.19
N PHE A 26 -15.07 -11.47 -5.31
CA PHE A 26 -15.25 -10.57 -4.18
C PHE A 26 -16.73 -10.26 -3.88
N ALA A 27 -17.67 -10.89 -4.59
CA ALA A 27 -19.12 -10.62 -4.54
C ALA A 27 -19.48 -9.13 -4.59
N LEU A 28 -18.82 -8.39 -5.49
CA LEU A 28 -19.03 -6.96 -5.69
C LEU A 28 -20.36 -6.71 -6.41
N THR A 29 -21.05 -5.67 -5.96
CA THR A 29 -22.19 -5.11 -6.68
C THR A 29 -21.66 -4.23 -7.80
N GLU A 30 -22.22 -4.41 -9.00
CA GLU A 30 -21.89 -3.57 -10.14
C GLU A 30 -22.39 -2.13 -9.91
N GLY A 31 -21.50 -1.19 -10.12
CA GLY A 31 -21.77 0.23 -9.93
C GLY A 31 -20.74 0.88 -8.99
N PRO A 32 -20.28 2.09 -9.35
CA PRO A 32 -19.33 2.82 -8.53
C PRO A 32 -19.93 3.14 -7.16
N ARG A 33 -19.06 3.30 -6.17
CA ARG A 33 -19.43 4.05 -4.97
C ARG A 33 -19.75 5.49 -5.35
N THR A 34 -20.67 6.11 -4.62
CA THR A 34 -21.05 7.51 -4.83
C THR A 34 -20.39 8.46 -3.83
N GLU A 35 -19.63 7.94 -2.87
CA GLU A 35 -19.04 8.74 -1.78
C GLU A 35 -17.69 8.22 -1.32
N GLY A 36 -16.95 9.12 -0.67
CA GLY A 36 -15.62 8.88 -0.10
C GLY A 36 -14.47 9.02 -1.10
N PRO A 37 -13.23 8.75 -0.65
CA PRO A 37 -12.05 8.89 -1.50
C PRO A 37 -12.14 8.00 -2.73
N ALA A 38 -11.69 8.55 -3.87
CA ALA A 38 -11.57 7.84 -5.15
C ALA A 38 -12.89 7.23 -5.68
N ALA A 39 -14.05 7.78 -5.30
CA ALA A 39 -15.34 7.29 -5.77
C ALA A 39 -15.53 7.44 -7.29
N ASP A 40 -14.88 8.43 -7.90
CA ASP A 40 -14.89 8.73 -9.34
C ASP A 40 -14.19 7.66 -10.19
N ILE A 41 -13.28 6.87 -9.59
CA ILE A 41 -12.58 5.77 -10.25
C ILE A 41 -13.07 4.38 -9.80
N SER A 42 -14.09 4.33 -8.94
CA SER A 42 -14.73 3.08 -8.48
C SER A 42 -15.47 2.42 -9.64
N LEU A 43 -15.44 1.09 -9.68
CA LEU A 43 -16.17 0.28 -10.67
C LEU A 43 -17.26 -0.57 -10.02
N ALA A 44 -16.93 -1.16 -8.88
CA ALA A 44 -17.80 -2.07 -8.17
C ALA A 44 -17.41 -2.12 -6.70
N HIS A 45 -18.38 -2.33 -5.82
CA HIS A 45 -18.12 -2.35 -4.38
C HIS A 45 -19.04 -3.32 -3.65
N ARG A 46 -18.66 -3.67 -2.42
CA ARG A 46 -19.46 -4.50 -1.51
C ARG A 46 -19.32 -3.96 -0.09
N LYS A 47 -20.44 -3.93 0.64
CA LYS A 47 -20.42 -3.74 2.09
C LYS A 47 -20.22 -5.08 2.80
N LEU A 48 -19.39 -5.11 3.81
CA LEU A 48 -19.11 -6.29 4.62
C LEU A 48 -18.86 -5.88 6.07
N THR A 49 -18.79 -6.86 6.98
CA THR A 49 -18.53 -6.60 8.39
C THR A 49 -17.45 -7.52 8.93
N ASP A 50 -16.72 -7.03 9.93
CA ASP A 50 -15.87 -7.83 10.82
C ASP A 50 -16.33 -7.61 12.27
N GLY A 51 -17.15 -8.52 12.77
CA GLY A 51 -17.91 -8.30 14.00
C GLY A 51 -18.86 -7.11 13.85
N GLU A 52 -18.65 -6.07 14.67
CA GLU A 52 -19.42 -4.82 14.64
C GLU A 52 -18.80 -3.75 13.71
N VAL A 53 -17.62 -4.01 13.14
CA VAL A 53 -16.93 -3.05 12.27
C VAL A 53 -17.51 -3.15 10.86
N GLU A 54 -18.11 -2.06 10.41
CA GLU A 54 -18.62 -1.92 9.06
C GLU A 54 -17.51 -1.52 8.08
N LEU A 55 -17.49 -2.23 6.94
CA LEU A 55 -16.44 -2.14 5.93
C LEU A 55 -17.05 -2.00 4.54
N VAL A 56 -16.27 -1.43 3.62
CA VAL A 56 -16.57 -1.36 2.20
C VAL A 56 -15.36 -1.85 1.43
N LEU A 57 -15.52 -2.96 0.70
CA LEU A 57 -14.55 -3.41 -0.29
C LEU A 57 -14.88 -2.76 -1.63
N ASP A 58 -13.89 -2.14 -2.25
CA ASP A 58 -14.00 -1.39 -3.50
C ASP A 58 -12.98 -1.88 -4.51
N LEU A 59 -13.43 -2.08 -5.75
CA LEU A 59 -12.58 -2.26 -6.91
C LEU A 59 -12.61 -0.97 -7.74
N SER A 60 -11.45 -0.37 -7.90
CA SER A 60 -11.25 0.87 -8.64
C SER A 60 -10.25 0.67 -9.79
N ARG A 61 -10.38 1.49 -10.84
CA ARG A 61 -9.45 1.51 -11.98
C ARG A 61 -8.79 2.88 -12.10
N LEU A 62 -7.50 2.94 -11.83
CA LEU A 62 -6.73 4.19 -11.78
C LEU A 62 -6.48 4.77 -13.18
N ASN A 63 -6.17 3.90 -14.13
CA ASN A 63 -5.89 4.21 -15.54
C ASN A 63 -6.13 2.95 -16.39
N THR A 64 -5.54 2.86 -17.59
CA THR A 64 -5.78 1.71 -18.49
C THR A 64 -5.40 0.37 -17.87
N ASP A 65 -4.29 0.30 -17.15
CA ASP A 65 -3.69 -0.94 -16.65
C ASP A 65 -3.61 -1.00 -15.11
N GLY A 66 -3.95 0.07 -14.40
CA GLY A 66 -3.85 0.20 -12.96
C GLY A 66 -5.14 -0.18 -12.23
N TRP A 67 -5.04 -1.15 -11.31
CA TRP A 67 -6.15 -1.70 -10.54
C TRP A 67 -5.91 -1.54 -9.04
N VAL A 68 -6.95 -1.09 -8.34
CA VAL A 68 -6.89 -0.85 -6.89
C VAL A 68 -8.00 -1.62 -6.18
N PHE A 69 -7.60 -2.47 -5.24
CA PHE A 69 -8.50 -3.08 -4.26
C PHE A 69 -8.38 -2.29 -2.96
N THR A 70 -9.47 -1.69 -2.49
CA THR A 70 -9.45 -0.95 -1.21
C THR A 70 -10.51 -1.47 -0.27
N LEU A 71 -10.09 -1.84 0.93
CA LEU A 71 -10.96 -2.08 2.07
C LEU A 71 -11.02 -0.81 2.92
N PHE A 72 -12.16 -0.13 2.89
CA PHE A 72 -12.44 1.02 3.73
C PHE A 72 -13.17 0.60 4.99
N GLN A 73 -12.81 1.19 6.13
CA GLN A 73 -13.63 1.17 7.36
C GLN A 73 -14.54 2.41 7.39
N THR A 74 -15.78 2.24 7.84
CA THR A 74 -16.77 3.34 7.96
C THR A 74 -16.75 4.00 9.33
N THR A 75 -16.27 3.28 10.35
CA THR A 75 -16.14 3.72 11.74
C THR A 75 -14.68 3.94 12.13
N ALA A 76 -14.46 4.47 13.35
CA ALA A 76 -13.11 4.62 13.91
C ALA A 76 -12.53 3.28 14.40
N ASP A 77 -13.40 2.30 14.66
CA ASP A 77 -12.99 0.96 15.07
C ASP A 77 -12.26 0.27 13.92
N ARG A 78 -11.23 -0.50 14.28
CA ARG A 78 -10.39 -1.19 13.32
C ARG A 78 -10.87 -2.63 13.14
N PRO A 79 -10.84 -3.15 11.90
CA PRO A 79 -10.97 -4.59 11.69
C PRO A 79 -9.90 -5.34 12.48
N THR A 80 -10.21 -6.57 12.85
CA THR A 80 -9.27 -7.47 13.50
C THR A 80 -8.07 -7.74 12.59
N PRO A 81 -6.87 -7.92 13.16
CA PRO A 81 -5.68 -8.26 12.35
C PRO A 81 -5.88 -9.53 11.50
N ALA A 82 -6.58 -10.54 12.03
CA ALA A 82 -6.87 -11.77 11.30
C ALA A 82 -7.74 -11.52 10.06
N PHE A 83 -8.72 -10.63 10.16
CA PHE A 83 -9.55 -10.24 9.03
C PHE A 83 -8.74 -9.49 7.96
N LEU A 84 -7.92 -8.52 8.37
CA LEU A 84 -7.05 -7.78 7.44
C LEU A 84 -6.09 -8.72 6.69
N GLU A 85 -5.48 -9.66 7.39
CA GLU A 85 -4.58 -10.65 6.76
C GLU A 85 -5.33 -11.59 5.82
N SER A 86 -6.57 -11.96 6.15
CA SER A 86 -7.42 -12.72 5.22
C SER A 86 -7.74 -11.94 3.95
N GLN A 87 -8.07 -10.64 4.05
CA GLN A 87 -8.32 -9.79 2.89
C GLN A 87 -7.04 -9.56 2.07
N ARG A 88 -5.89 -9.35 2.73
CA ARG A 88 -4.57 -9.25 2.09
C ARG A 88 -4.26 -10.49 1.27
N ALA A 89 -4.44 -11.68 1.87
CA ALA A 89 -4.23 -12.95 1.17
C ALA A 89 -5.16 -13.10 -0.04
N ALA A 90 -6.43 -12.68 0.09
CA ALA A 90 -7.39 -12.71 -1.02
C ALA A 90 -7.00 -11.76 -2.16
N PHE A 91 -6.53 -10.54 -1.86
CA PHE A 91 -6.02 -9.61 -2.87
C PHE A 91 -4.82 -10.18 -3.61
N ARG A 92 -3.85 -10.72 -2.86
CA ARG A 92 -2.66 -11.36 -3.45
C ARG A 92 -3.04 -12.53 -4.35
N ALA A 93 -3.90 -13.43 -3.87
CA ALA A 93 -4.35 -14.57 -4.67
C ALA A 93 -5.04 -14.14 -5.96
N ALA A 94 -5.85 -13.07 -5.93
CA ALA A 94 -6.49 -12.54 -7.13
C ALA A 94 -5.48 -11.91 -8.10
N ILE A 95 -4.52 -11.13 -7.59
CA ILE A 95 -3.43 -10.53 -8.37
C ILE A 95 -2.59 -11.62 -9.05
N ASP A 96 -2.17 -12.63 -8.29
CA ASP A 96 -1.40 -13.76 -8.81
C ASP A 96 -2.19 -14.57 -9.84
N HIS A 97 -3.48 -14.85 -9.58
CA HIS A 97 -4.34 -15.61 -10.49
C HIS A 97 -4.54 -14.92 -11.83
N LEU A 98 -4.62 -13.59 -11.82
CA LEU A 98 -4.80 -12.77 -13.02
C LEU A 98 -3.49 -12.38 -13.69
N ASN A 99 -2.35 -12.83 -13.15
CA ASN A 99 -1.02 -12.48 -13.63
C ASN A 99 -0.78 -10.96 -13.68
N LEU A 100 -1.33 -10.24 -12.70
CA LEU A 100 -1.09 -8.82 -12.51
C LEU A 100 0.23 -8.63 -11.76
N HIS A 101 0.91 -7.52 -12.02
CA HIS A 101 2.09 -7.12 -11.27
C HIS A 101 1.66 -6.38 -10.00
N LEU A 102 1.96 -6.94 -8.82
CA LEU A 102 1.75 -6.25 -7.55
C LEU A 102 2.70 -5.05 -7.45
N ILE A 103 2.14 -3.86 -7.23
CA ILE A 103 2.92 -2.63 -7.03
C ILE A 103 3.12 -2.37 -5.53
N GLU A 104 2.04 -2.46 -4.73
CA GLU A 104 2.10 -2.25 -3.29
C GLU A 104 0.87 -2.81 -2.58
N ILE A 105 1.02 -3.09 -1.28
CA ILE A 105 -0.10 -3.23 -0.34
C ILE A 105 0.16 -2.32 0.87
N GLU A 106 -0.81 -1.49 1.20
CA GLU A 106 -0.76 -0.55 2.32
C GLU A 106 -1.80 -0.93 3.39
N PRO A 107 -1.43 -1.06 4.68
CA PRO A 107 -0.05 -1.07 5.17
C PRO A 107 0.70 -2.35 4.72
N PRO A 108 2.02 -2.28 4.48
CA PRO A 108 2.79 -3.44 4.05
C PRO A 108 3.00 -4.42 5.21
N ALA A 109 2.74 -5.71 4.97
CA ALA A 109 3.06 -6.80 5.87
C ALA A 109 4.29 -7.59 5.43
N LYS A 110 4.72 -7.44 4.16
CA LYS A 110 5.88 -8.11 3.58
C LYS A 110 6.74 -7.16 2.77
N ALA A 111 8.01 -7.52 2.60
CA ALA A 111 8.98 -6.76 1.81
C ALA A 111 8.51 -6.47 0.37
N ASP A 112 7.85 -7.43 -0.29
CA ASP A 112 7.35 -7.32 -1.67
C ASP A 112 6.04 -6.53 -1.80
N GLU A 113 5.46 -6.08 -0.69
CA GLU A 113 4.26 -5.22 -0.65
C GLU A 113 4.63 -3.74 -0.56
N VAL A 114 5.92 -3.45 -0.42
CA VAL A 114 6.42 -2.08 -0.35
C VAL A 114 6.56 -1.54 -1.76
N LEU A 115 5.93 -0.38 -2.04
CA LEU A 115 6.28 0.40 -3.22
C LEU A 115 7.75 0.77 -3.15
N VAL A 116 8.50 0.25 -4.11
CA VAL A 116 9.90 0.54 -4.41
C VAL A 116 9.88 1.29 -5.74
N SER A 117 10.39 2.52 -5.76
CA SER A 117 10.48 3.26 -7.02
C SER A 117 11.50 2.55 -7.90
N SER A 118 11.05 2.01 -9.05
CA SER A 118 12.02 1.56 -10.06
C SER A 118 12.85 2.75 -10.52
N PRO A 119 14.16 2.59 -10.74
CA PRO A 119 15.03 3.64 -11.27
C PRO A 119 14.75 3.83 -12.77
N ASP A 120 13.56 4.28 -13.12
CA ASP A 120 13.23 4.72 -14.47
C ASP A 120 13.46 6.25 -14.54
N PRO A 121 14.34 6.75 -15.43
CA PRO A 121 14.76 8.16 -15.46
C PRO A 121 13.65 9.19 -15.72
N ALA A 122 12.41 8.78 -15.96
CA ALA A 122 11.26 9.68 -16.15
C ALA A 122 10.65 10.21 -14.82
N TRP A 123 11.10 9.75 -13.65
CA TRP A 123 10.56 10.12 -12.33
C TRP A 123 10.95 11.52 -11.83
N GLU A 124 11.70 12.33 -12.60
CA GLU A 124 12.11 13.69 -12.20
C GLU A 124 10.94 14.60 -11.74
N ALA A 125 9.70 14.29 -12.12
CA ALA A 125 8.51 15.06 -11.73
C ALA A 125 8.02 14.81 -10.28
N ALA A 126 8.31 13.66 -9.67
CA ALA A 126 7.89 13.37 -8.30
C ALA A 126 9.00 13.54 -7.26
N ALA A 127 10.23 13.82 -7.70
CA ALA A 127 11.30 14.41 -6.90
C ALA A 127 11.01 15.85 -6.38
N ALA A 128 9.78 16.34 -6.55
CA ALA A 128 9.33 17.63 -6.02
C ALA A 128 8.82 17.54 -4.57
N PHE A 129 8.44 16.35 -4.06
CA PHE A 129 7.94 16.20 -2.69
C PHE A 129 9.05 16.00 -1.64
N ASP A 130 10.24 15.52 -2.04
CA ASP A 130 11.31 15.10 -1.11
C ASP A 130 12.49 16.08 -0.95
N ARG A 131 12.57 17.18 -1.70
CA ARG A 131 13.70 18.13 -1.61
C ARG A 131 13.78 18.96 -0.31
N TYR A 132 12.84 18.79 0.62
CA TYR A 132 12.75 19.60 1.85
C TYR A 132 12.66 18.80 3.15
N TRP A 133 12.84 17.49 3.09
CA TRP A 133 12.91 16.69 4.31
C TRP A 133 14.30 16.79 4.92
N ASN A 134 14.40 17.33 6.15
CA ASN A 134 15.60 17.18 6.97
C ASN A 134 15.50 15.90 7.80
N LEU A 135 16.40 14.94 7.54
CA LEU A 135 16.38 13.65 8.23
C LEU A 135 16.52 13.86 9.75
N PRO A 136 15.56 13.38 10.57
CA PRO A 136 15.65 13.50 12.02
C PRO A 136 16.82 12.65 12.52
N ASP A 137 17.46 13.02 13.63
CA ASP A 137 18.65 12.32 14.16
C ASP A 137 18.38 10.93 14.78
N ASP A 138 17.13 10.45 14.68
CA ASP A 138 16.62 9.21 15.27
C ASP A 138 15.90 8.38 14.21
N LEU A 139 16.33 7.12 14.03
CA LEU A 139 15.79 6.19 13.05
C LEU A 139 14.30 5.85 13.32
N ASP A 140 13.86 5.87 14.58
CA ASP A 140 12.44 5.65 14.91
C ASP A 140 11.53 6.78 14.38
N LEU A 141 12.06 8.00 14.30
CA LEU A 141 11.36 9.13 13.71
C LEU A 141 11.36 9.07 12.18
N VAL A 142 12.38 8.45 11.57
CA VAL A 142 12.43 8.19 10.13
C VAL A 142 11.33 7.22 9.71
N TRP A 143 11.09 6.14 10.48
CA TRP A 143 10.06 5.15 10.14
C TRP A 143 8.65 5.73 9.98
N ARG A 144 8.23 6.59 10.90
CA ARG A 144 6.89 7.23 10.85
C ARG A 144 6.68 8.04 9.57
N HIS A 145 7.77 8.60 9.13
CA HIS A 145 7.92 9.57 8.08
C HIS A 145 7.97 8.86 6.71
N LEU A 146 8.51 7.64 6.68
CA LEU A 146 8.36 6.66 5.60
C LEU A 146 6.99 5.93 5.60
N GLY A 147 6.02 6.41 6.39
CA GLY A 147 4.69 5.83 6.49
C GLY A 147 4.62 4.48 7.21
N LEU A 148 5.70 4.05 7.87
CA LEU A 148 5.73 2.78 8.60
C LEU A 148 5.18 2.93 10.01
N VAL A 149 4.31 1.99 10.40
CA VAL A 149 3.91 1.82 11.80
C VAL A 149 5.09 1.34 12.64
N ARG A 150 5.11 1.69 13.94
CA ARG A 150 6.21 1.35 14.85
C ARG A 150 6.58 -0.14 14.82
N ASP A 151 5.55 -0.98 14.75
CA ASP A 151 5.68 -2.43 14.84
C ASP A 151 5.72 -3.09 13.43
N ALA A 152 6.04 -2.32 12.38
CA ALA A 152 6.21 -2.85 11.03
C ALA A 152 7.30 -3.93 10.99
N PRO A 153 7.12 -4.99 10.16
CA PRO A 153 8.10 -6.07 10.03
C PRO A 153 9.50 -5.56 9.68
N ARG A 154 10.53 -6.25 10.20
CA ARG A 154 11.93 -5.88 9.98
C ARG A 154 12.28 -5.83 8.50
N GLU A 155 11.84 -6.82 7.73
CA GLU A 155 12.04 -6.89 6.27
C GLU A 155 11.42 -5.71 5.51
N VAL A 156 10.26 -5.20 5.96
CA VAL A 156 9.60 -4.01 5.40
C VAL A 156 10.42 -2.76 5.69
N LYS A 157 10.88 -2.60 6.94
CA LYS A 157 11.76 -1.51 7.36
C LYS A 157 13.07 -1.53 6.58
N GLU A 158 13.64 -2.70 6.35
CA GLU A 158 14.86 -2.90 5.57
C GLU A 158 14.70 -2.47 4.12
N VAL A 159 13.61 -2.84 3.44
CA VAL A 159 13.33 -2.38 2.07
C VAL A 159 13.19 -0.86 2.02
N LYS A 160 12.34 -0.26 2.88
CA LYS A 160 12.16 1.20 2.90
C LYS A 160 13.44 1.95 3.28
N LEU A 161 14.28 1.39 4.15
CA LEU A 161 15.58 1.96 4.49
C LEU A 161 16.52 1.94 3.29
N ARG A 162 16.61 0.80 2.57
CA ARG A 162 17.43 0.71 1.36
C ARG A 162 16.96 1.67 0.27
N GLU A 163 15.65 1.86 0.13
CA GLU A 163 15.09 2.87 -0.77
C GLU A 163 15.52 4.28 -0.34
N LEU A 164 15.35 4.63 0.93
CA LEU A 164 15.81 5.93 1.47
C LEU A 164 17.32 6.13 1.23
N MET A 165 18.13 5.09 1.40
CA MET A 165 19.58 5.14 1.20
C MET A 165 20.00 5.41 -0.25
N ARG A 166 19.10 5.22 -1.22
CA ARG A 166 19.33 5.56 -2.63
C ARG A 166 18.99 7.02 -2.94
N ASP A 167 18.21 7.68 -2.09
CA ASP A 167 17.80 9.06 -2.29
C ASP A 167 18.97 10.04 -1.99
N PRO A 168 19.11 11.13 -2.77
CA PRO A 168 20.07 12.21 -2.47
C PRO A 168 20.03 12.70 -1.01
N VAL A 169 18.86 12.77 -0.37
CA VAL A 169 18.69 13.23 1.03
C VAL A 169 19.51 12.39 2.02
N TRP A 170 19.76 11.11 1.72
CA TRP A 170 20.55 10.24 2.59
C TRP A 170 22.02 10.65 2.67
N HIS A 171 22.56 11.29 1.62
CA HIS A 171 23.95 11.75 1.63
C HIS A 171 24.19 12.81 2.71
N GLU A 172 23.15 13.58 3.04
CA GLU A 172 23.17 14.60 4.09
C GLU A 172 22.63 14.09 5.43
N ALA A 173 22.34 12.79 5.56
CA ALA A 173 21.78 12.21 6.77
C ALA A 173 22.69 12.42 8.00
N PRO A 174 22.11 12.74 9.17
CA PRO A 174 22.88 12.84 10.41
C PRO A 174 23.67 11.56 10.72
N ALA A 175 24.86 11.72 11.30
CA ALA A 175 25.76 10.58 11.56
C ALA A 175 25.14 9.53 12.49
N ASN A 176 24.31 9.95 13.44
CA ASN A 176 23.63 9.05 14.36
C ASN A 176 22.64 8.14 13.63
N VAL A 177 21.85 8.69 12.71
CA VAL A 177 20.89 7.93 11.88
C VAL A 177 21.63 6.94 10.98
N ARG A 178 22.71 7.38 10.35
CA ARG A 178 23.53 6.49 9.50
C ARG A 178 24.09 5.31 10.31
N ARG A 179 24.57 5.57 11.53
CA ARG A 179 25.02 4.51 12.45
C ARG A 179 23.88 3.57 12.84
N GLN A 180 22.73 4.10 13.27
CA GLN A 180 21.58 3.29 13.65
C GLN A 180 21.03 2.46 12.49
N ALA A 181 21.02 3.02 11.28
CA ALA A 181 20.63 2.32 10.06
C ALA A 181 21.60 1.18 9.74
N GLN A 182 22.91 1.41 9.87
CA GLN A 182 23.92 0.36 9.68
C GLN A 182 23.78 -0.74 10.74
N GLU A 183 23.65 -0.38 12.02
CA GLU A 183 23.37 -1.34 13.11
C GLU A 183 22.08 -2.13 12.86
N PHE A 184 21.04 -1.46 12.36
CA PHE A 184 19.80 -2.11 11.98
C PHE A 184 19.98 -3.10 10.84
N LEU A 185 20.77 -2.79 9.81
CA LEU A 185 21.02 -3.68 8.68
C LEU A 185 21.96 -4.85 9.04
N ASP A 186 22.95 -4.62 9.89
CA ASP A 186 23.97 -5.62 10.25
C ASP A 186 23.50 -6.65 11.30
N GLY A 187 22.49 -6.31 12.11
CA GLY A 187 21.97 -7.15 13.20
C GLY A 187 21.14 -8.36 12.76
N HIS A 188 21.60 -9.11 11.75
CA HIS A 188 20.98 -10.35 11.25
C HIS A 188 20.77 -11.42 12.33
#